data_AF-A0A0N0KS85-F1
#
_entry.id   AF-A0A0N0KS85-F1
#
_cell.length_a   1.000
_cell.length_b   1.000
_cell.length_c   1.000
_cell.angle_alpha   90.00
_cell.angle_beta   90.00
_cell.angle_gamma   90.00
#
_symmetry.space_group_name_H-M   'P 1'
#
loop_
_entity.id
_entity.type
_entity.pdbx_description
1 polymer ?
#
loop_
_entity_poly.entity_id
_entity_poly.type
_entity_poly.pdbx_seq_one_letter_code
_entity_poly.pdbx_strand_id
1 'polypeptide(L)' 'MRYLVTLFWTFVLGQVVGYLGSSLTGATYDFQLTTIISLVTGVVILLIGTIAPAPEKTSHN' A
#
# COMPACT_ATOMS: atom_id res chain seq x y z
N MET A 1 9.27 -8.67 -10.53
CA MET A 1 8.23 -7.73 -11.02
C MET A 1 7.13 -7.49 -9.99
N ARG A 2 6.51 -8.54 -9.41
CA ARG A 2 5.49 -8.46 -8.34
C ARG A 2 5.80 -7.44 -7.23
N TYR A 3 6.98 -7.49 -6.61
CA TYR A 3 7.30 -6.63 -5.46
C TYR A 3 7.35 -5.13 -5.78
N LEU A 4 7.95 -4.76 -6.92
CA LEU A 4 8.00 -3.37 -7.40
C LEU A 4 6.60 -2.85 -7.75
N VAL A 5 5.78 -3.68 -8.39
CA VAL A 5 4.39 -3.35 -8.73
C VAL A 5 3.55 -3.18 -7.45
N THR A 6 3.72 -4.06 -6.46
CA THR A 6 3.06 -3.92 -5.16
C THR A 6 3.47 -2.63 -4.46
N LEU A 7 4.77 -2.30 -4.40
CA LEU A 7 5.22 -1.05 -3.79
C LEU A 7 4.66 0.18 -4.49
N PHE A 8 4.67 0.18 -5.82
CA PHE A 8 4.09 1.27 -6.61
C PHE A 8 2.61 1.47 -6.28
N TRP A 9 1.81 0.40 -6.27
CA TRP A 9 0.38 0.50 -5.95
C TRP A 9 0.13 0.88 -4.50
N THR A 10 0.91 0.36 -3.54
CA THR A 10 0.77 0.75 -2.13
C THR A 10 1.11 2.22 -1.92
N PHE A 11 2.08 2.75 -2.68
CA PHE A 11 2.42 4.17 -2.64
C PHE A 11 1.26 5.03 -3.17
N VAL A 12 0.74 4.71 -4.37
CA VAL A 12 -0.39 5.45 -4.96
C VAL A 12 -1.62 5.42 -4.06
N LEU A 13 -2.00 4.25 -3.55
CA LEU A 13 -3.15 4.10 -2.66
C LEU A 13 -2.93 4.82 -1.32
N GLY A 14 -1.72 4.78 -0.77
CA GLY A 14 -1.38 5.49 0.46
C GLY A 14 -1.50 7.02 0.31
N GLN A 15 -1.13 7.58 -0.84
CA GLN A 15 -1.36 9.01 -1.15
C GLN A 15 -2.84 9.35 -1.19
N VAL A 16 -3.66 8.52 -1.85
CA VAL A 16 -5.12 8.70 -1.90
C VAL A 16 -5.71 8.65 -0.48
N VAL A 17 -5.30 7.69 0.34
CA VAL A 17 -5.78 7.59 1.73
C VAL A 17 -5.34 8.78 2.57
N GLY A 18 -4.10 9.26 2.44
CA GLY A 18 -3.64 10.46 3.15
C GLY A 18 -4.43 11.70 2.78
N TYR A 19 -4.68 11.91 1.48
CA TYR A 19 -5.49 13.02 0.98
C TYR A 19 -6.96 12.94 1.43
N LEU A 20 -7.57 11.76 1.35
CA LEU A 20 -8.93 11.55 1.84
C LEU A 20 -9.01 11.72 3.36
N GLY A 21 -8.03 11.21 4.10
CA GLY A 21 -7.93 11.33 5.55
C GLY A 21 -7.81 12.79 6.00
N SER A 22 -6.95 13.58 5.36
CA SER A 22 -6.85 15.02 5.64
C SER A 22 -8.15 15.75 5.28
N SER A 23 -8.78 15.39 4.16
CA SER A 23 -10.05 15.99 3.73
C SER A 23 -11.20 15.70 4.69
N LEU A 24 -11.25 14.49 5.25
CA LEU A 24 -12.27 14.07 6.22
C LEU A 24 -12.07 14.70 7.60
N THR A 25 -10.82 14.91 8.00
CA THR A 25 -10.47 15.50 9.30
C THR A 25 -10.43 17.02 9.29
N GLY A 26 -10.56 17.65 8.10
CA GLY A 26 -10.36 19.10 7.92
C GLY A 26 -8.91 19.54 8.15
N ALA A 27 -7.97 18.60 8.22
CA ALA A 27 -6.55 18.87 8.40
C ALA A 27 -5.88 19.23 7.07
N THR A 28 -4.75 19.93 7.14
CA THR A 28 -3.94 20.20 5.95
C THR A 28 -3.24 18.94 5.48
N TYR A 29 -3.29 18.70 4.17
CA TYR A 29 -2.60 17.57 3.55
C TYR A 29 -1.08 17.75 3.63
N ASP A 30 -0.39 16.80 4.27
CA ASP A 30 1.07 16.73 4.32
C ASP A 30 1.57 15.60 3.41
N PHE A 31 2.18 15.98 2.29
CA PHE A 31 2.74 15.06 1.31
C PHE A 31 3.93 14.26 1.87
N GLN A 32 4.77 14.86 2.70
CA GLN A 32 5.96 14.22 3.25
C GLN A 32 5.57 13.12 4.24
N LEU A 33 4.67 13.43 5.18
CA LEU A 33 4.15 12.44 6.12
C LEU A 33 3.42 11.32 5.40
N THR A 34 2.54 11.67 4.45
CA THR A 34 1.80 10.68 3.68
C THR A 34 2.74 9.77 2.89
N THR A 35 3.82 10.30 2.32
CA THR A 35 4.85 9.52 1.62
C THR A 35 5.55 8.53 2.54
N ILE A 36 5.99 8.97 3.72
CA ILE A 36 6.64 8.10 4.71
C ILE A 36 5.69 6.97 5.12
N ILE A 37 4.45 7.30 5.49
CA ILE A 37 3.44 6.32 5.91
C ILE A 37 3.14 5.31 4.79
N SER A 38 3.00 5.79 3.56
CA SER A 38 2.72 4.94 2.39
C SER A 38 3.86 3.96 2.12
N LEU A 39 5.12 4.41 2.23
CA LEU A 39 6.29 3.55 2.04
C LEU A 39 6.43 2.51 3.16
N VAL A 40 6.25 2.91 4.42
CA VAL A 40 6.27 1.98 5.56
C VAL A 40 5.17 0.92 5.41
N THR A 41 3.97 1.34 5.04
CA THR A 41 2.84 0.43 4.80
C THR A 41 3.13 -0.54 3.65
N GLY A 42 3.73 -0.06 2.56
CA GLY A 42 4.16 -0.90 1.45
C GLY A 42 5.14 -1.99 1.88
N VAL A 43 6.15 -1.65 2.69
CA VAL A 43 7.11 -2.61 3.25
C VAL A 43 6.41 -3.66 4.13
N VAL A 44 5.47 -3.24 5.00
CA VAL A 44 4.69 -4.16 5.83
C VAL A 44 3.88 -5.13 4.97
N ILE A 45 3.22 -4.66 3.93
CA ILE A 45 2.45 -5.49 2.99
C ILE A 45 3.36 -6.50 2.29
N LEU A 46 4.57 -6.10 1.88
CA LEU A 46 5.54 -7.01 1.30
C LEU A 46 5.94 -8.13 2.27
N LEU A 47 6.23 -7.77 3.53
CA LEU A 47 6.59 -8.73 4.58
C LEU A 47 5.45 -9.73 4.81
N ILE A 48 4.21 -9.26 4.94
CA ILE A 48 3.03 -10.13 5.06
C ILE A 48 2.95 -11.08 3.85
N GLY A 49 3.18 -10.58 2.63
CA GLY A 49 3.18 -11.38 1.42
C GLY A 49 4.29 -12.45 1.34
N THR A 50 5.30 -12.43 2.22
CA THR A 50 6.31 -13.49 2.32
C THR A 50 5.90 -14.61 3.27
N ILE A 51 5.09 -14.30 4.28
CA ILE A 51 4.62 -15.25 5.30
C ILE A 51 3.27 -15.85 4.88
N ALA A 52 2.48 -15.11 4.08
CA ALA A 52 1.19 -15.56 3.60
C ALA A 52 1.33 -16.79 2.68
N PRO A 53 0.55 -17.86 2.93
CA PRO A 53 0.53 -19.03 2.04
C PRO A 53 0.05 -18.63 0.65
N ALA A 54 0.73 -19.13 -0.38
CA ALA A 54 0.35 -18.86 -1.75
C ALA A 54 -1.05 -19.44 -2.03
N PRO A 55 -1.94 -18.70 -2.72
CA PRO A 55 -3.22 -19.25 -3.13
C PRO A 55 -2.97 -20.45 -4.05
N GLU A 56 -3.65 -21.56 -3.74
CA GLU A 56 -3.63 -22.77 -4.55
C GLU A 56 -4.09 -22.40 -5.97
N LYS A 57 -3.25 -22.69 -6.97
CA LYS A 57 -3.62 -22.46 -8.36
C LYS A 57 -4.65 -23.53 -8.73
N THR A 58 -5.92 -23.20 -8.65
CA THR A 58 -6.99 -24.01 -9.22
C THR A 58 -6.80 -24.04 -10.74
N SER A 59 -6.15 -25.12 -11.20
CA SER A 59 -6.01 -25.49 -12.61
C SER A 59 -7.41 -25.80 -13.15
N HIS A 60 -8.09 -24.78 -13.67
CA HIS A 60 -9.28 -25.02 -14.47
C HIS A 60 -8.81 -25.55 -15.83
N ASN A 61 -8.91 -26.88 -16.00
CA ASN A 61 -8.87 -27.54 -17.29
C ASN A 61 -10.17 -27.27 -18.06
#